data_AF-A0A1V4TR74-F1
#
_entry.id   AF-A0A1V4TR74-F1
#
_cell.length_a   1.000
_cell.length_b   1.000
_cell.length_c   1.000
_cell.angle_alpha   90.00
_cell.angle_beta   90.00
_cell.angle_gamma   90.00
#
_symmetry.space_group_name_H-M   'P 1'
#
loop_
_entity.id
_entity.type
_entity.pdbx_description
1 polymer ?
#
loop_
_entity_poly.entity_id
_entity_poly.type
_entity_poly.pdbx_seq_one_letter_code
_entity_poly.pdbx_strand_id
1 'polypeptide(L)'
;MANDSPQPTTQPVQQTVVIKEKQGWSLGTRILLWLIAIVVIVSVIAVLTLSVAVLDTPTGNSFPYTTTYRVSIPDSQPISIGSSKILVLTMGNEVDTSVDGVKERLAVGQERTISARYARISALGMPVIDTDFQIVLKYIGSSGSNALFDMRVMTSRQVPEILIRQIIPPGMGAQPI
;
A
#
# COMPACT_ATOMS: atom_id res chain seq x y z
N MET A 1 97.73 -3.20 36.94
CA MET A 1 97.22 -2.33 35.86
C MET A 1 97.22 -3.14 34.58
N ALA A 2 96.06 -3.57 34.13
CA ALA A 2 95.81 -4.06 32.77
C ALA A 2 94.36 -3.65 32.45
N ASN A 3 94.23 -2.83 31.40
CA ASN A 3 93.00 -2.22 30.91
C ASN A 3 92.54 -3.09 29.73
N ASP A 4 91.34 -3.67 29.78
CA ASP A 4 90.72 -4.29 28.61
C ASP A 4 89.34 -3.67 28.37
N SER A 5 89.14 -3.22 27.15
CA SER A 5 88.00 -2.44 26.67
C SER A 5 86.81 -3.34 26.30
N PRO A 6 85.55 -2.89 26.39
CA PRO A 6 84.40 -3.70 26.00
C PRO A 6 84.17 -3.69 24.48
N GLN A 7 83.94 -4.87 23.91
CA GLN A 7 83.64 -5.12 22.50
C GLN A 7 82.12 -4.96 22.22
N PRO A 8 81.70 -4.28 21.13
CA PRO A 8 80.28 -4.08 20.82
C PRO A 8 79.68 -5.31 20.10
N THR A 9 78.60 -5.87 20.64
CA THR A 9 77.79 -6.89 19.97
C THR A 9 76.70 -6.24 19.12
N THR A 10 76.76 -6.50 17.82
CA THR A 10 75.72 -6.16 16.83
C THR A 10 74.51 -7.09 16.99
N GLN A 11 73.31 -6.52 17.11
CA GLN A 11 72.03 -7.26 17.10
C GLN A 11 71.37 -7.18 15.71
N PRO A 12 70.77 -8.26 15.18
CA PRO A 12 70.09 -8.27 13.89
C PRO A 12 68.68 -7.66 14.00
N VAL A 13 68.31 -6.84 13.00
CA VAL A 13 67.00 -6.18 12.90
C VAL A 13 65.91 -7.21 12.59
N GLN A 14 64.96 -7.41 13.51
CA GLN A 14 63.77 -8.23 13.26
C GLN A 14 62.75 -7.41 12.46
N GLN A 15 62.51 -7.82 11.21
CA GLN A 15 61.50 -7.24 10.33
C GLN A 15 60.14 -7.90 10.66
N THR A 16 59.32 -7.23 11.46
CA THR A 16 57.96 -7.70 11.76
C THR A 16 57.06 -7.46 10.55
N VAL A 17 56.76 -8.51 9.80
CA VAL A 17 55.66 -8.50 8.83
C VAL A 17 54.36 -8.37 9.63
N VAL A 18 53.84 -7.16 9.75
CA VAL A 18 52.49 -6.94 10.27
C VAL A 18 51.51 -7.43 9.21
N ILE A 19 51.11 -8.69 9.35
CA ILE A 19 50.00 -9.27 8.58
C ILE A 19 48.77 -8.43 8.91
N LYS A 20 48.25 -7.72 7.91
CA LYS A 20 47.02 -6.93 8.01
C LYS A 20 45.87 -7.90 8.30
N GLU A 21 45.51 -8.02 9.57
CA GLU A 21 44.43 -8.86 10.04
C GLU A 21 43.15 -8.44 9.31
N LYS A 22 42.59 -9.33 8.47
CA LYS A 22 41.30 -9.10 7.83
C LYS A 22 40.28 -9.02 8.96
N GLN A 23 39.86 -7.79 9.28
CA GLN A 23 38.84 -7.48 10.27
C GLN A 23 37.55 -8.25 9.93
N GLY A 24 37.43 -9.46 10.49
CA GLY A 24 36.30 -10.33 10.28
C GLY A 24 35.06 -9.66 10.86
N TRP A 25 34.01 -9.54 10.06
CA TRP A 25 32.72 -9.05 10.55
C TRP A 25 32.32 -9.80 11.80
N SER A 26 32.18 -9.06 12.91
CA SER A 26 31.86 -9.61 14.22
C SER A 26 30.59 -10.46 14.14
N LEU A 27 30.55 -11.53 14.94
CA LEU A 27 29.38 -12.41 15.07
C LEU A 27 28.11 -11.61 15.37
N GLY A 28 28.21 -10.53 16.16
CA GLY A 28 27.09 -9.63 16.46
C GLY A 28 26.54 -8.91 15.23
N THR A 29 27.41 -8.44 14.33
CA THR A 29 27.00 -7.80 13.06
C THR A 29 26.26 -8.79 12.15
N ARG A 30 26.71 -10.05 12.10
CA ARG A 30 26.05 -11.09 11.30
C ARG A 30 24.67 -11.44 11.84
N ILE A 31 24.53 -11.57 13.16
CA ILE A 31 23.25 -11.85 13.82
C ILE A 31 22.26 -10.70 13.59
N LEU A 32 22.72 -9.45 13.73
CA LEU A 32 21.88 -8.27 13.48
C LEU A 32 21.40 -8.21 12.03
N LEU A 33 22.29 -8.45 11.05
CA LEU A 33 21.92 -8.52 9.64
C LEU A 33 20.92 -9.65 9.36
N TRP A 34 21.10 -10.82 10.00
CA TRP A 34 20.18 -11.94 9.84
C TRP A 34 18.79 -11.61 10.40
N LEU A 35 18.73 -10.94 11.55
CA LEU A 35 17.47 -10.52 12.17
C LEU A 35 16.75 -9.47 11.31
N ILE A 36 17.47 -8.49 10.77
CA ILE A 36 16.92 -7.52 9.80
C ILE A 36 16.42 -8.23 8.55
N ALA A 37 17.19 -9.19 8.01
CA ALA A 37 16.79 -9.95 6.83
C ALA A 37 15.51 -10.75 7.08
N ILE A 38 15.33 -11.38 8.24
CA ILE A 38 14.07 -12.04 8.62
C ILE A 38 12.93 -11.03 8.63
N VAL A 39 13.09 -9.89 9.30
CA VAL A 39 12.03 -8.87 9.40
C VAL A 39 11.62 -8.39 8.00
N VAL A 40 12.59 -8.19 7.10
CA VAL A 40 12.32 -7.85 5.70
C VAL A 40 11.55 -8.97 4.99
N ILE A 41 11.99 -10.22 5.11
CA ILE A 41 11.32 -11.37 4.50
C ILE A 41 9.88 -11.50 5.01
N VAL A 42 9.68 -11.44 6.33
CA VAL A 42 8.33 -11.50 6.94
C VAL A 42 7.46 -10.35 6.45
N SER A 43 8.01 -9.14 6.36
CA SER A 43 7.28 -7.98 5.83
C SER A 43 6.86 -8.17 4.37
N VAL A 44 7.74 -8.72 3.53
CA VAL A 44 7.43 -9.04 2.13
C VAL A 44 6.31 -10.09 2.05
N ILE A 45 6.39 -11.17 2.83
CA ILE A 45 5.35 -12.22 2.86
C ILE A 45 4.02 -11.63 3.35
N ALA A 46 4.03 -10.77 4.36
CA ALA A 46 2.81 -10.13 4.87
C ALA A 46 2.13 -9.26 3.79
N VAL A 47 2.90 -8.47 3.03
CA VAL A 47 2.35 -7.67 1.93
C VAL A 47 1.84 -8.55 0.79
N LEU A 48 2.54 -9.64 0.47
CA LEU A 48 2.12 -10.59 -0.57
C LEU A 48 0.87 -11.40 -0.21
N THR A 49 0.52 -11.49 1.08
CA THR A 49 -0.65 -12.24 1.58
C THR A 49 -1.81 -11.35 2.02
N LEU A 50 -1.75 -10.06 1.69
CA LEU A 50 -2.86 -9.15 1.91
C LEU A 50 -4.10 -9.63 1.12
N SER A 51 -5.19 -9.86 1.83
CA SER A 51 -6.47 -10.25 1.27
C SER A 51 -7.54 -9.27 1.74
N VAL A 52 -8.38 -8.82 0.82
CA VAL A 52 -9.53 -7.95 1.11
C VAL A 52 -10.81 -8.75 0.86
N ALA A 53 -11.60 -8.93 1.91
CA ALA A 53 -12.94 -9.47 1.82
C ALA A 53 -13.95 -8.34 2.00
N VAL A 54 -14.85 -8.17 1.03
CA VAL A 54 -15.97 -7.22 1.11
C VAL A 54 -17.27 -8.01 1.29
N LEU A 55 -18.02 -7.69 2.34
CA LEU A 55 -19.30 -8.29 2.67
C LEU A 55 -20.43 -7.26 2.58
N ASP A 56 -21.63 -7.74 2.26
CA ASP A 56 -22.80 -6.90 1.97
C ASP A 56 -23.50 -6.33 3.21
N THR A 57 -23.12 -6.77 4.40
CA THR A 57 -23.75 -6.36 5.67
C THR A 57 -22.82 -5.45 6.46
N PRO A 58 -23.03 -4.12 6.44
CA PRO A 58 -22.29 -3.21 7.30
C PRO A 58 -22.66 -3.42 8.78
N THR A 59 -21.69 -3.21 9.66
CA THR A 59 -21.81 -3.38 11.12
C THR A 59 -21.91 -2.06 11.87
N GLY A 60 -21.49 -0.95 11.26
CA GLY A 60 -21.47 0.40 11.82
C GLY A 60 -22.50 1.34 11.20
N ASN A 61 -22.91 2.34 11.98
CA ASN A 61 -23.97 3.30 11.64
C ASN A 61 -23.44 4.70 11.28
N SER A 62 -22.12 4.92 11.28
CA SER A 62 -21.50 6.22 11.02
C SER A 62 -20.18 6.09 10.27
N PHE A 63 -19.90 7.01 9.36
CA PHE A 63 -18.68 7.03 8.53
C PHE A 63 -17.92 8.37 8.69
N PRO A 64 -17.28 8.64 9.85
CA PRO A 64 -16.68 9.93 10.13
C PRO A 64 -15.35 10.19 9.39
N TYR A 65 -14.69 9.15 8.88
CA TYR A 65 -13.41 9.27 8.19
C TYR A 65 -13.64 9.28 6.68
N THR A 66 -13.17 10.32 5.98
CA THR A 66 -13.35 10.46 4.53
C THR A 66 -12.00 10.61 3.85
N THR A 67 -11.82 9.93 2.73
CA THR A 67 -10.70 10.14 1.81
C THR A 67 -11.23 10.30 0.40
N THR A 68 -10.71 11.29 -0.32
CA THR A 68 -11.17 11.64 -1.66
C THR A 68 -10.12 11.26 -2.69
N TYR A 69 -10.58 10.68 -3.79
CA TYR A 69 -9.76 10.28 -4.92
C TYR A 69 -10.38 10.77 -6.22
N ARG A 70 -9.55 11.19 -7.17
CA ARG A 70 -9.93 11.27 -8.56
C ARG A 70 -9.81 9.91 -9.20
N VAL A 71 -10.88 9.44 -9.84
CA VAL A 71 -10.93 8.14 -10.52
C VAL A 71 -11.42 8.30 -11.95
N SER A 72 -10.93 7.41 -12.81
CA SER A 72 -11.30 7.30 -14.21
C SER A 72 -11.94 5.93 -14.43
N ILE A 73 -13.23 5.90 -14.74
CA ILE A 73 -13.95 4.67 -15.02
C ILE A 73 -14.02 4.48 -16.53
N PRO A 74 -13.55 3.34 -17.08
CA PRO A 74 -13.63 3.08 -18.50
C PRO A 74 -15.09 2.98 -18.96
N ASP A 75 -15.39 3.64 -20.07
CA ASP A 75 -16.72 3.65 -20.64
C ASP A 75 -17.12 2.26 -21.14
N SER A 76 -18.38 1.88 -20.95
CA SER A 76 -18.96 0.59 -21.39
C SER A 76 -18.30 -0.68 -20.81
N GLN A 77 -17.41 -0.54 -19.83
CA GLN A 77 -16.75 -1.68 -19.18
C GLN A 77 -17.18 -1.81 -17.72
N PRO A 78 -17.70 -2.98 -17.30
CA PRO A 78 -18.06 -3.18 -15.91
C PRO A 78 -16.79 -3.32 -15.06
N ILE A 79 -16.72 -2.53 -14.00
CA ILE A 79 -15.70 -2.61 -12.95
C ILE A 79 -16.37 -3.05 -11.65
N SER A 80 -15.66 -3.86 -10.85
CA SER A 80 -16.19 -4.39 -9.60
C SER A 80 -15.47 -3.76 -8.41
N ILE A 81 -16.21 -3.16 -7.47
CA ILE A 81 -15.70 -2.70 -6.18
C ILE A 81 -16.26 -3.63 -5.11
N GLY A 82 -15.43 -4.53 -4.58
CA GLY A 82 -15.90 -5.60 -3.71
C GLY A 82 -16.93 -6.50 -4.42
N SER A 83 -18.11 -6.63 -3.83
CA SER A 83 -19.26 -7.34 -4.43
C SER A 83 -20.07 -6.48 -5.42
N SER A 84 -19.87 -5.16 -5.41
CA SER A 84 -20.68 -4.24 -6.22
C SER A 84 -20.15 -4.12 -7.65
N LYS A 85 -21.04 -4.19 -8.63
CA LYS A 85 -20.73 -4.02 -10.05
C LYS A 85 -21.15 -2.64 -10.53
N ILE A 86 -20.20 -1.90 -11.07
CA ILE A 86 -20.40 -0.55 -11.59
C ILE A 86 -20.15 -0.58 -13.09
N LEU A 87 -21.13 -0.13 -13.86
CA LEU A 87 -21.01 0.12 -15.29
C LEU A 87 -21.34 1.58 -15.56
N VAL A 88 -20.56 2.19 -16.43
CA VAL A 88 -20.69 3.60 -16.77
C VAL A 88 -20.80 3.73 -18.28
N LEU A 89 -21.73 4.57 -18.73
CA LEU A 89 -21.96 4.89 -20.13
C LEU A 89 -22.06 6.41 -20.32
N THR A 90 -21.06 6.98 -20.95
CA THR A 90 -20.95 8.42 -21.17
C THR A 90 -21.83 8.85 -22.34
N MET A 91 -22.65 9.89 -22.14
CA MET A 91 -23.54 10.45 -23.17
C MET A 91 -23.41 11.96 -23.21
N GLY A 92 -22.44 12.45 -23.99
CA GLY A 92 -22.16 13.88 -24.09
C GLY A 92 -21.72 14.46 -22.73
N ASN A 93 -22.55 15.35 -22.16
CA ASN A 93 -22.31 15.98 -20.85
C ASN A 93 -22.91 15.23 -19.67
N GLU A 94 -23.54 14.08 -19.91
CA GLU A 94 -24.13 13.26 -18.86
C GLU A 94 -23.52 11.86 -18.86
N VAL A 95 -23.79 11.11 -17.81
CA VAL A 95 -23.34 9.74 -17.69
C VAL A 95 -24.44 8.85 -17.11
N ASP A 96 -24.74 7.76 -17.80
CA ASP A 96 -25.56 6.68 -17.26
C ASP A 96 -24.68 5.78 -16.40
N THR A 97 -24.99 5.69 -15.12
CA THR A 97 -24.33 4.80 -14.17
C THR A 97 -25.27 3.65 -13.82
N SER A 98 -24.75 2.44 -13.77
CA SER A 98 -25.46 1.26 -13.27
C SER A 98 -24.66 0.70 -12.12
N VAL A 99 -25.20 0.79 -10.92
CA VAL A 99 -24.60 0.22 -9.70
C VAL A 99 -25.51 -0.91 -9.23
N ASP A 100 -24.99 -2.13 -9.20
CA ASP A 100 -25.73 -3.33 -8.80
C ASP A 100 -27.05 -3.53 -9.56
N GLY A 101 -27.06 -3.11 -10.84
CA GLY A 101 -28.23 -3.17 -11.73
C GLY A 101 -29.18 -1.98 -11.63
N VAL A 102 -29.01 -1.09 -10.65
CA VAL A 102 -29.79 0.14 -10.52
C VAL A 102 -29.17 1.23 -11.39
N LYS A 103 -29.88 1.59 -12.46
CA LYS A 103 -29.48 2.62 -13.41
C LYS A 103 -29.87 4.01 -12.93
N GLU A 104 -28.95 4.96 -13.06
CA GLU A 104 -29.15 6.36 -12.73
C GLU A 104 -28.32 7.25 -13.65
N ARG A 105 -28.96 8.29 -14.20
CA ARG A 105 -28.32 9.30 -15.04
C ARG A 105 -27.78 10.42 -14.15
N LEU A 106 -26.51 10.76 -14.33
CA LEU A 106 -25.84 11.85 -13.61
C LEU A 106 -25.41 12.93 -14.60
N ALA A 107 -25.78 14.18 -14.29
CA ALA A 107 -25.17 15.35 -14.90
C ALA A 107 -23.86 15.73 -14.17
N VAL A 108 -23.00 16.54 -14.79
CA VAL A 108 -21.78 17.02 -14.13
C VAL A 108 -22.11 17.71 -12.80
N GLY A 109 -21.40 17.31 -11.75
CA GLY A 109 -21.61 17.78 -10.39
C GLY A 109 -22.59 16.93 -9.56
N GLN A 110 -23.36 16.04 -10.17
CA GLN A 110 -24.26 15.12 -9.47
C GLN A 110 -23.51 13.96 -8.83
N GLU A 111 -24.06 13.46 -7.73
CA GLU A 111 -23.46 12.39 -6.94
C GLU A 111 -24.29 11.11 -7.01
N ARG A 112 -23.60 9.98 -7.12
CA ARG A 112 -24.15 8.64 -6.95
C ARG A 112 -23.57 8.02 -5.71
N THR A 113 -24.44 7.66 -4.77
CA THR A 113 -24.03 6.93 -3.57
C THR A 113 -24.15 5.43 -3.81
N ILE A 114 -23.09 4.70 -3.48
CA ILE A 114 -23.06 3.24 -3.42
C ILE A 114 -23.37 2.84 -1.98
N SER A 115 -24.22 1.83 -1.81
CA SER A 115 -24.61 1.31 -0.50
C SER A 115 -23.40 0.94 0.35
N ALA A 116 -23.52 1.13 1.67
CA ALA A 116 -22.46 0.78 2.60
C ALA A 116 -22.18 -0.73 2.61
N ARG A 117 -20.90 -1.09 2.74
CA ARG A 117 -20.39 -2.47 2.76
C ARG A 117 -19.38 -2.63 3.89
N TYR A 118 -19.13 -3.87 4.32
CA TYR A 118 -18.09 -4.20 5.30
C TYR A 118 -16.83 -4.68 4.58
N ALA A 119 -15.68 -4.06 4.84
CA ALA A 119 -14.37 -4.51 4.39
C ALA A 119 -13.58 -5.12 5.55
N ARG A 120 -13.05 -6.33 5.33
CA ARG A 120 -12.05 -6.97 6.18
C ARG A 120 -10.77 -7.16 5.40
N ILE A 121 -9.69 -6.59 5.91
CA ILE A 121 -8.35 -6.69 5.37
C ILE A 121 -7.55 -7.61 6.27
N SER A 122 -7.05 -8.70 5.72
CA SER A 122 -6.28 -9.72 6.42
C SER A 122 -4.87 -9.84 5.84
N ALA A 123 -3.89 -10.14 6.67
CA ALA A 123 -2.53 -10.50 6.27
C ALA A 123 -2.17 -11.82 6.95
N LEU A 124 -1.54 -12.74 6.22
CA LEU A 124 -1.23 -14.09 6.72
C LEU A 124 -2.44 -14.83 7.30
N GLY A 125 -3.65 -14.57 6.78
CA GLY A 125 -4.90 -15.16 7.26
C GLY A 125 -5.45 -14.56 8.57
N MET A 126 -4.75 -13.61 9.19
CA MET A 126 -5.24 -12.90 10.39
C MET A 126 -5.85 -11.55 9.99
N PRO A 127 -7.01 -11.16 10.55
CA PRO A 127 -7.60 -9.86 10.29
C PRO A 127 -6.69 -8.78 10.89
N VAL A 128 -6.26 -7.85 10.05
CA VAL A 128 -5.44 -6.70 10.46
C VAL A 128 -6.33 -5.50 10.73
N ILE A 129 -7.26 -5.22 9.80
CA ILE A 129 -8.22 -4.12 9.88
C ILE A 129 -9.58 -4.60 9.40
N ASP A 130 -10.62 -4.15 10.09
CA ASP A 130 -11.98 -4.23 9.62
C ASP A 130 -12.69 -2.87 9.74
N THR A 131 -13.46 -2.51 8.72
CA THR A 131 -14.21 -1.26 8.67
C THR A 131 -15.45 -1.45 7.81
N ASP A 132 -16.49 -0.68 8.10
CA ASP A 132 -17.52 -0.41 7.10
C ASP A 132 -17.06 0.73 6.22
N PHE A 133 -17.48 0.73 4.97
CA PHE A 133 -17.22 1.79 4.05
C PHE A 133 -18.44 2.10 3.18
N GLN A 134 -18.54 3.36 2.79
CA GLN A 134 -19.53 3.86 1.83
C GLN A 134 -18.79 4.66 0.77
N ILE A 135 -19.23 4.54 -0.48
CA ILE A 135 -18.61 5.25 -1.60
C ILE A 135 -19.61 6.22 -2.18
N VAL A 136 -19.16 7.46 -2.41
CA VAL A 136 -19.90 8.47 -3.15
C VAL A 136 -19.10 8.88 -4.38
N LEU A 137 -19.70 8.77 -5.55
CA LEU A 137 -19.11 9.12 -6.84
C LEU A 137 -19.75 10.41 -7.34
N LYS A 138 -18.97 11.49 -7.39
CA LYS A 138 -19.39 12.75 -8.02
C LYS A 138 -18.91 12.80 -9.45
N TYR A 139 -19.82 12.88 -10.41
CA TYR A 139 -19.43 12.98 -11.82
C TYR A 139 -18.82 14.34 -12.11
N ILE A 140 -17.61 14.39 -12.67
CA ILE A 140 -16.91 15.65 -12.99
C ILE A 140 -16.72 15.89 -14.49
N GLY A 141 -17.18 14.95 -15.33
CA GLY A 141 -17.12 15.03 -16.78
C GLY A 141 -16.43 13.82 -17.40
N SER A 142 -16.22 13.87 -18.70
CA SER A 142 -15.53 12.82 -19.45
C SER A 142 -14.13 13.28 -19.89
N SER A 143 -13.22 12.32 -20.04
CA SER A 143 -11.88 12.54 -20.57
C SER A 143 -11.54 11.42 -21.54
N GLY A 144 -11.60 11.73 -22.83
CA GLY A 144 -11.46 10.72 -23.89
C GLY A 144 -12.59 9.68 -23.82
N SER A 145 -12.22 8.41 -23.74
CA SER A 145 -13.15 7.27 -23.61
C SER A 145 -13.48 6.88 -22.16
N ASN A 146 -13.19 7.77 -21.20
CA ASN A 146 -13.39 7.48 -19.78
C ASN A 146 -14.28 8.53 -19.13
N ALA A 147 -15.07 8.11 -18.15
CA ALA A 147 -15.81 8.99 -17.28
C ALA A 147 -14.98 9.30 -16.03
N LEU A 148 -14.85 10.57 -15.69
CA LEU A 148 -14.12 11.04 -14.53
C LEU A 148 -15.07 11.28 -13.35
N PHE A 149 -14.64 10.81 -12.18
CA PHE A 149 -15.37 11.01 -10.94
C PHE A 149 -14.43 11.48 -9.82
N ASP A 150 -14.96 12.31 -8.95
CA ASP A 150 -14.41 12.49 -7.60
C ASP A 150 -15.09 11.47 -6.69
N MET A 151 -14.32 10.49 -6.24
CA MET A 151 -14.76 9.40 -5.40
C MET A 151 -14.41 9.69 -3.95
N ARG A 152 -15.43 9.79 -3.10
CA ARG A 152 -15.27 9.86 -1.64
C ARG A 152 -15.47 8.47 -1.06
N VAL A 153 -14.43 7.97 -0.39
CA VAL A 153 -14.48 6.74 0.40
C VAL A 153 -14.64 7.15 1.86
N MET A 154 -15.81 6.85 2.43
CA MET A 154 -16.15 7.15 3.81
C MET A 154 -16.06 5.85 4.61
N THR A 155 -15.39 5.85 5.76
CA THR A 155 -15.13 4.65 6.57
C THR A 155 -15.58 4.83 8.02
N SER A 156 -16.02 3.75 8.65
CA SER A 156 -16.45 3.75 10.07
C SER A 156 -15.28 3.78 11.05
N ARG A 157 -14.09 3.34 10.62
CA ARG A 157 -12.85 3.40 11.40
C ARG A 157 -11.72 4.06 10.60
N GLN A 158 -10.72 4.57 11.30
CA GLN A 158 -9.54 5.14 10.65
C GLN A 158 -8.75 4.03 9.96
N VAL A 159 -8.74 4.04 8.63
CA VAL A 159 -7.98 3.10 7.81
C VAL A 159 -6.78 3.81 7.20
N PRO A 160 -5.55 3.27 7.31
CA PRO A 160 -4.39 3.78 6.59
C PRO A 160 -4.64 3.87 5.09
N GLU A 161 -4.22 4.97 4.45
CA GLU A 161 -4.48 5.23 3.03
C GLU A 161 -3.99 4.09 2.11
N ILE A 162 -2.85 3.49 2.45
CA ILE A 162 -2.28 2.37 1.68
C ILE A 162 -3.22 1.16 1.59
N LEU A 163 -4.10 1.00 2.58
CA LEU A 163 -5.11 -0.06 2.64
C LEU A 163 -6.43 0.35 1.98
N ILE A 164 -6.77 1.64 2.00
CA ILE A 164 -7.93 2.17 1.24
C ILE A 164 -7.73 1.91 -0.26
N ARG A 165 -6.50 2.06 -0.77
CA ARG A 165 -6.16 1.75 -2.17
C ARG A 165 -6.41 0.30 -2.56
N GLN A 166 -6.44 -0.64 -1.62
CA GLN A 166 -6.76 -2.04 -1.89
C GLN A 166 -8.27 -2.29 -2.07
N ILE A 167 -9.11 -1.38 -1.56
CA ILE A 167 -10.57 -1.42 -1.75
C ILE A 167 -10.93 -0.88 -3.13
N ILE A 168 -10.13 0.06 -3.65
CA ILE A 168 -10.34 0.68 -4.94
C ILE A 168 -9.74 -0.20 -6.05
N PRO A 169 -10.50 -0.58 -7.08
CA PRO A 169 -9.98 -1.40 -8.16
C PRO A 169 -8.83 -0.70 -8.89
N PRO A 170 -7.74 -1.42 -9.23
CA PRO A 170 -6.60 -0.84 -9.91
C PRO A 170 -6.96 -0.25 -11.29
N GLY A 171 -8.02 -0.77 -11.93
CA GLY A 171 -8.53 -0.29 -13.22
C GLY A 171 -9.15 1.12 -13.18
N MET A 172 -9.36 1.70 -11.99
CA MET A 172 -9.96 3.05 -11.84
C MET A 172 -8.92 4.18 -11.81
N GLY A 173 -7.61 3.88 -11.80
CA GLY A 173 -6.56 4.90 -11.83
C GLY A 173 -6.65 5.92 -10.70
N ALA A 174 -6.95 5.48 -9.48
CA ALA A 174 -7.25 6.36 -8.35
C ALA A 174 -6.04 7.22 -7.92
N GLN A 175 -6.26 8.54 -7.88
CA GLN A 175 -5.27 9.53 -7.45
C GLN A 175 -5.82 10.35 -6.28
N PRO A 176 -5.10 10.49 -5.16
CA PRO A 176 -5.54 11.35 -4.04
C PRO A 176 -5.69 12.81 -4.49
N ILE A 177 -6.69 13.52 -3.96
CA ILE A 177 -6.92 14.95 -4.19
C ILE A 177 -7.17 15.73 -2.90
#